data_AF-A0A6J6LJG6-F1
#
_entry.id   AF-A0A6J6LJG6-F1
#
_cell.length_a   1.000
_cell.length_b   1.000
_cell.length_c   1.000
_cell.angle_alpha   90.00
_cell.angle_beta   90.00
_cell.angle_gamma   90.00
#
_symmetry.space_group_name_H-M   'P 1'
#
loop_
_entity.id
_entity.type
_entity.pdbx_description
1 polymer ?
#
loop_
_entity_poly.entity_id
_entity_poly.type
_entity_poly.pdbx_seq_one_letter_code
_entity_poly.pdbx_strand_id
1 'polypeptide(L)'
;MRVSALRKTLKAGSLVFGGSAIFLLAAPAVFLDLMALDSSDQMQWSMRMIGITVFALAGNMWNNSGQSSVDRVVNVARVMFISALTLGILTLMVPVELTWFTYIYAAIGFGFAISYLMNLTRK
;
A
#
# COMPACT_ATOMS: atom_id res chain seq x y z
N MET A 1 0.33 15.77 -17.09
CA MET A 1 0.38 15.00 -15.82
C MET A 1 -0.34 15.81 -14.76
N ARG A 2 -1.27 15.19 -14.03
CA ARG A 2 -2.02 15.89 -12.98
C ARG A 2 -1.28 15.83 -11.65
N VAL A 3 -0.24 16.66 -11.52
CA VAL A 3 0.67 16.66 -10.35
C VAL A 3 -0.10 16.86 -9.04
N SER A 4 -1.07 17.77 -9.00
CA SER A 4 -1.92 17.98 -7.80
C SER A 4 -2.68 16.70 -7.41
N ALA A 5 -3.18 15.93 -8.38
CA ALA A 5 -3.85 14.66 -8.12
C ALA A 5 -2.87 13.56 -7.70
N LEU A 6 -1.63 13.54 -8.22
CA LEU A 6 -0.58 12.64 -7.74
C LEU A 6 -0.23 12.91 -6.27
N ARG A 7 -0.11 14.18 -5.87
CA ARG A 7 0.10 14.56 -4.46
C ARG A 7 -1.05 14.09 -3.57
N LYS A 8 -2.30 14.27 -4.02
CA LYS A 8 -3.48 13.78 -3.30
C LYS A 8 -3.47 12.26 -3.18
N THR A 9 -3.07 11.54 -4.23
CA THR A 9 -2.95 10.08 -4.22
C THR A 9 -1.86 9.62 -3.24
N LEU A 10 -0.71 10.31 -3.19
CA LEU A 10 0.34 10.04 -2.21
C LEU A 10 -0.14 10.26 -0.77
N LYS A 11 -0.89 11.34 -0.51
CA LYS A 11 -1.49 11.59 0.82
C LYS A 11 -2.53 10.53 1.20
N ALA A 12 -3.45 10.21 0.29
CA ALA A 12 -4.44 9.15 0.53
C ALA A 12 -3.74 7.81 0.80
N GLY A 13 -2.72 7.48 0.01
CA GLY A 13 -1.90 6.30 0.22
C GLY A 13 -1.24 6.30 1.59
N SER A 14 -0.58 7.39 2.01
CA SER A 14 0.04 7.44 3.34
C SER A 14 -0.94 7.21 4.49
N LEU A 15 -2.21 7.61 4.36
CA LEU A 15 -3.23 7.32 5.37
C LEU A 15 -3.61 5.84 5.39
N VAL A 16 -3.83 5.24 4.21
CA VAL A 16 -4.19 3.82 4.09
C VAL A 16 -3.04 2.93 4.55
N PHE A 17 -1.82 3.14 4.04
CA PHE A 17 -0.63 2.40 4.45
C PHE A 17 -0.29 2.63 5.92
N GLY A 18 -0.45 3.87 6.44
CA GLY A 18 -0.27 4.16 7.86
C GLY A 18 -1.27 3.41 8.75
N GLY A 19 -2.54 3.35 8.34
CA GLY A 19 -3.56 2.55 9.02
C GLY A 19 -3.24 1.05 8.99
N SER A 20 -2.85 0.51 7.83
CA SER A 20 -2.41 -0.89 7.69
C SER A 20 -1.20 -1.19 8.57
N ALA A 21 -0.23 -0.28 8.65
CA ALA A 21 0.93 -0.44 9.52
C ALA A 21 0.54 -0.55 11.00
N ILE A 22 -0.35 0.33 11.47
CA ILE A 22 -0.87 0.26 12.85
C ILE A 22 -1.57 -1.08 13.07
N PHE A 23 -2.39 -1.54 12.12
CA PHE A 23 -3.09 -2.81 12.24
C PHE A 23 -2.12 -4.00 12.35
N LEU A 24 -1.09 -4.05 11.50
CA LEU A 24 -0.05 -5.08 11.54
C LEU A 24 0.79 -5.05 12.83
N LEU A 25 1.01 -3.87 13.41
CA LEU A 25 1.77 -3.73 14.65
C LEU A 25 0.95 -4.13 15.88
N ALA A 26 -0.30 -3.68 15.95
CA ALA A 26 -1.16 -3.82 17.12
C ALA A 26 -1.88 -5.17 17.18
N ALA A 27 -2.39 -5.66 16.05
CA ALA A 27 -3.21 -6.86 15.98
C ALA A 27 -2.84 -7.77 14.78
N PRO A 28 -1.58 -8.24 14.70
CA PRO A 28 -1.12 -9.06 13.57
C PRO A 28 -1.89 -10.38 13.43
N ALA A 29 -2.27 -11.04 14.54
CA ALA A 29 -3.05 -12.27 14.50
C ALA A 29 -4.38 -12.09 13.77
N VAL A 30 -5.11 -11.00 14.10
CA VAL A 30 -6.39 -10.69 13.44
C VAL A 30 -6.21 -10.46 11.94
N PHE A 31 -5.13 -9.78 11.54
CA PHE A 31 -4.83 -9.57 10.12
C PHE A 31 -4.54 -10.89 9.39
N LEU A 32 -3.79 -11.80 10.02
CA LEU A 32 -3.49 -13.13 9.48
C LEU A 32 -4.76 -13.98 9.35
N ASP A 33 -5.59 -14.02 10.39
CA ASP A 33 -6.87 -14.75 10.40
C ASP A 33 -7.81 -14.24 9.30
N LEU A 34 -7.91 -12.92 9.12
CA LEU A 34 -8.71 -12.32 8.05
C LEU A 34 -8.25 -12.76 6.66
N MET A 35 -6.96 -13.07 6.47
CA MET A 35 -6.41 -13.57 5.21
C MET A 35 -6.30 -15.10 5.15
N ALA A 36 -6.85 -15.83 6.14
CA ALA A 36 -6.71 -17.27 6.29
C ALA A 36 -5.24 -17.76 6.27
N LEU A 37 -4.33 -16.97 6.84
CA LEU A 37 -2.93 -17.33 7.03
C LEU A 37 -2.70 -17.94 8.42
N ASP A 38 -1.64 -18.74 8.54
CA ASP A 38 -1.17 -19.25 9.82
C ASP A 38 -0.80 -18.10 10.78
N SER A 39 -1.20 -18.22 12.04
CA SER A 39 -1.04 -17.21 13.08
C SER A 39 0.09 -17.55 14.07
N SER A 40 1.08 -18.35 13.67
CA SER A 40 2.24 -18.66 14.51
C SER A 40 2.98 -17.41 14.99
N ASP A 41 3.70 -17.53 16.11
CA ASP A 41 4.48 -16.44 16.68
C ASP A 41 5.46 -15.84 15.67
N GLN A 42 6.11 -16.69 14.87
CA GLN A 42 7.03 -16.25 13.82
C GLN A 42 6.31 -15.42 12.75
N MET A 43 5.12 -15.84 12.31
CA MET A 43 4.34 -15.09 11.32
C MET A 43 3.85 -13.75 11.89
N GLN A 44 3.37 -13.72 13.14
CA GLN A 44 2.95 -12.49 13.79
C GLN A 44 4.10 -11.49 13.95
N TRP A 45 5.30 -11.95 14.35
CA TRP A 45 6.49 -11.09 14.40
C TRP A 45 6.91 -10.61 13.01
N SER A 46 6.81 -11.46 11.99
CA SER A 46 7.05 -11.06 10.59
C SER A 46 6.08 -9.96 10.15
N MET A 47 4.80 -10.05 10.53
CA MET A 47 3.81 -9.00 10.28
C MET A 47 4.16 -7.69 10.97
N ARG A 48 4.66 -7.71 12.21
CA ARG A 48 5.11 -6.49 12.91
C ARG A 48 6.32 -5.84 12.22
N MET A 49 7.28 -6.65 11.76
CA MET A 49 8.43 -6.17 10.99
C MET A 49 8.01 -5.58 9.64
N ILE A 50 7.01 -6.16 8.98
CA ILE A 50 6.39 -5.56 7.79
C ILE A 50 5.65 -4.28 8.17
N GLY A 51 4.92 -4.27 9.30
CA GLY A 51 4.20 -3.11 9.81
C GLY A 51 5.10 -1.88 9.96
N ILE A 52 6.30 -2.03 10.54
CA ILE A 52 7.21 -0.89 10.68
C ILE A 52 7.80 -0.41 9.35
N THR A 53 8.04 -1.31 8.38
CA THR A 53 8.50 -0.91 7.03
C THR A 53 7.39 -0.21 6.25
N VAL A 54 6.14 -0.66 6.39
CA VAL A 54 4.96 0.00 5.81
C VAL A 54 4.72 1.37 6.46
N PHE A 55 4.95 1.51 7.77
CA PHE A 55 4.90 2.81 8.45
C PHE A 55 5.92 3.80 7.89
N ALA A 56 7.16 3.35 7.70
CA ALA A 56 8.21 4.16 7.07
C ALA A 56 7.84 4.56 5.63
N LEU A 57 7.24 3.64 4.86
CA LEU A 57 6.74 3.93 3.52
C LEU A 57 5.62 4.99 3.56
N ALA A 58 4.67 4.88 4.49
CA ALA A 58 3.60 5.86 4.67
C ALA A 58 4.16 7.26 4.96
N GLY A 59 5.14 7.37 5.86
CA GLY A 59 5.84 8.63 6.13
C GLY A 59 6.55 9.19 4.88
N ASN A 60 7.24 8.32 4.13
CA ASN A 60 7.89 8.71 2.88
C ASN A 60 6.89 9.23 1.83
N MET A 61 5.72 8.60 1.71
CA MET A 61 4.66 9.05 0.79
C MET A 61 4.10 10.41 1.21
N TRP A 62 3.83 10.60 2.51
CA TRP A 62 3.36 11.88 3.04
C TRP A 62 4.37 12.99 2.74
N ASN A 63 5.65 12.76 3.05
CA ASN A 63 6.71 13.72 2.80
C ASN A 63 6.85 14.05 1.29
N ASN A 64 6.88 13.04 0.41
CA ASN A 64 6.99 13.26 -1.03
C ASN A 64 5.76 13.95 -1.63
N SER A 65 4.59 13.85 -1.01
CA SER A 65 3.40 14.59 -1.45
C SER A 65 3.57 16.12 -1.34
N GLY A 66 4.44 16.60 -0.45
CA GLY A 66 4.75 18.02 -0.23
C GLY A 66 5.93 18.56 -1.04
N GLN A 67 6.65 17.72 -1.79
CA GLN A 67 7.88 18.08 -2.49
C GLN A 67 7.67 19.16 -3.56
N SER A 68 8.43 20.26 -3.60
CA SER A 68 8.22 21.34 -4.57
C SER A 68 8.49 20.93 -6.02
N SER A 69 9.48 20.07 -6.24
CA SER A 69 9.84 19.56 -7.57
C SER A 69 8.74 18.64 -8.15
N VAL A 70 8.22 19.02 -9.33
CA VAL A 70 7.25 18.23 -10.10
C VAL A 70 7.84 16.89 -10.51
N ASP A 71 9.06 16.88 -11.05
CA ASP A 71 9.70 15.66 -11.55
C ASP A 71 9.92 14.62 -10.44
N ARG A 72 10.27 15.09 -9.22
CA ARG A 72 10.37 14.21 -8.05
C ARG A 72 9.04 13.55 -7.70
N VAL A 73 7.95 14.30 -7.68
CA VAL A 73 6.61 13.75 -7.41
C VAL A 73 6.21 12.73 -8.47
N VAL A 74 6.50 13.02 -9.75
CA VAL A 74 6.22 12.11 -10.87
C VAL A 74 7.04 10.82 -10.76
N ASN A 75 8.33 10.91 -10.43
CA ASN A 75 9.19 9.74 -10.29
C ASN A 75 8.73 8.83 -9.13
N VAL A 76 8.40 9.42 -7.98
CA VAL A 76 7.84 8.67 -6.85
C VAL A 76 6.50 8.02 -7.24
N ALA A 77 5.63 8.74 -7.95
CA ALA A 77 4.36 8.19 -8.41
C ALA A 77 4.53 7.00 -9.37
N ARG A 78 5.57 6.97 -10.22
CA ARG A 78 5.88 5.83 -11.10
C ARG A 78 6.29 4.59 -10.29
N VAL A 79 7.15 4.77 -9.30
CA VAL A 79 7.54 3.68 -8.39
C VAL A 79 6.30 3.17 -7.65
N MET A 80 5.50 4.07 -7.08
CA MET A 80 4.29 3.71 -6.36
C MET A 80 3.24 3.02 -7.24
N PHE A 81 3.13 3.38 -8.51
CA PHE A 81 2.26 2.68 -9.47
C PHE A 81 2.66 1.20 -9.59
N ILE A 82 3.95 0.95 -9.85
CA ILE A 82 4.48 -0.42 -10.01
C ILE A 82 4.30 -1.19 -8.71
N SER A 83 4.66 -0.60 -7.57
CA SER A 83 4.52 -1.23 -6.26
C SER A 83 3.06 -1.58 -5.94
N ALA A 84 2.11 -0.67 -6.19
CA ALA A 84 0.69 -0.91 -5.91
C ALA A 84 0.07 -1.97 -6.83
N LEU A 85 0.47 -1.98 -8.11
CA LEU A 85 0.03 -3.00 -9.06
C LEU A 85 0.54 -4.39 -8.64
N THR A 86 1.84 -4.48 -8.37
CA THR A 86 2.47 -5.73 -7.93
C THR A 86 1.89 -6.20 -6.60
N LEU A 87 1.63 -5.30 -5.65
CA LEU A 87 0.98 -5.64 -4.39
C LEU A 87 -0.39 -6.29 -4.64
N GLY A 88 -1.25 -5.68 -5.46
CA GLY A 88 -2.56 -6.24 -5.79
C GLY A 88 -2.48 -7.63 -6.44
N ILE A 89 -1.52 -7.84 -7.35
CA ILE A 89 -1.27 -9.13 -7.99
C ILE A 89 -0.82 -10.17 -6.95
N LEU A 90 0.22 -9.84 -6.16
CA LEU A 90 0.77 -10.76 -5.18
C LEU A 90 -0.24 -11.14 -4.09
N THR A 91 -1.12 -10.22 -3.68
CA THR A 91 -2.20 -10.51 -2.73
C THR A 91 -3.16 -11.58 -3.27
N LEU A 92 -3.44 -11.61 -4.58
CA LEU A 92 -4.29 -12.64 -5.19
C LEU A 92 -3.54 -13.95 -5.48
N MET A 93 -2.21 -13.93 -5.46
CA MET A 93 -1.35 -15.10 -5.67
C MET A 93 -0.91 -15.76 -4.35
N VAL A 94 -1.40 -15.28 -3.20
CA VAL A 94 -1.08 -15.91 -1.91
C VAL A 94 -1.60 -17.36 -1.94
N PRO A 95 -0.77 -18.36 -1.59
CA PRO A 95 -1.13 -19.77 -1.69
C PRO A 95 -2.01 -20.24 -0.51
N VAL A 96 -3.14 -19.56 -0.29
CA VAL A 96 -4.16 -19.89 0.71
C VAL A 96 -5.55 -19.64 0.14
N GLU A 97 -6.58 -20.04 0.90
CA GLU A 97 -7.97 -19.72 0.53
C GLU A 97 -8.19 -18.20 0.51
N LEU A 98 -8.67 -17.67 -0.61
CA LEU A 98 -8.90 -16.24 -0.77
C LEU A 98 -10.18 -15.84 -0.03
N THR A 99 -10.03 -15.08 1.05
CA THR A 99 -11.14 -14.55 1.81
C THR A 99 -11.70 -13.27 1.19
N TRP A 100 -12.88 -12.84 1.66
CA TRP A 100 -13.45 -11.52 1.30
C TRP A 100 -12.47 -10.37 1.60
N PHE A 101 -11.69 -10.49 2.68
CA PHE A 101 -10.72 -9.48 3.08
C PHE A 101 -9.53 -9.44 2.10
N THR A 102 -9.07 -10.60 1.61
CA THR A 102 -8.02 -10.68 0.59
C THR A 102 -8.43 -9.95 -0.70
N TYR A 103 -9.68 -10.11 -1.15
CA TYR A 103 -10.19 -9.38 -2.32
C TYR A 103 -10.25 -7.87 -2.10
N ILE A 104 -10.70 -7.41 -0.93
CA ILE A 104 -10.72 -5.98 -0.60
C ILE A 104 -9.30 -5.41 -0.56
N TYR A 105 -8.37 -6.12 0.08
CA TYR A 105 -6.99 -5.67 0.19
C TYR A 105 -6.31 -5.58 -1.18
N ALA A 106 -6.54 -6.57 -2.06
CA ALA A 106 -6.09 -6.53 -3.45
C ALA A 106 -6.72 -5.36 -4.22
N ALA A 107 -8.04 -5.14 -4.05
CA ALA A 107 -8.76 -4.05 -4.70
C ALA A 107 -8.21 -2.67 -4.29
N ILE A 108 -7.79 -2.49 -3.03
CA ILE A 108 -7.10 -1.27 -2.59
C ILE A 108 -5.79 -1.07 -3.38
N GLY A 109 -4.97 -2.11 -3.51
CA GLY A 109 -3.74 -2.07 -4.31
C GLY A 109 -3.99 -1.67 -5.76
N PHE A 110 -4.94 -2.34 -6.43
CA PHE A 110 -5.33 -2.00 -7.80
C PHE A 110 -5.94 -0.60 -7.91
N GLY A 111 -6.75 -0.17 -6.94
CA GLY A 111 -7.34 1.17 -6.92
C GLY A 111 -6.28 2.27 -6.89
N PHE A 112 -5.24 2.10 -6.07
CA PHE A 112 -4.09 3.01 -6.08
C PHE A 112 -3.31 2.95 -7.39
N ALA A 113 -3.06 1.75 -7.94
CA ALA A 113 -2.38 1.59 -9.22
C ALA A 113 -3.12 2.32 -10.35
N ILE A 114 -4.45 2.14 -10.44
CA ILE A 114 -5.30 2.83 -11.42
C ILE A 114 -5.23 4.35 -11.20
N SER A 115 -5.32 4.83 -9.95
CA SER A 115 -5.20 6.25 -9.65
C SER A 115 -3.86 6.83 -10.13
N TYR A 116 -2.74 6.17 -9.84
CA TYR A 116 -1.43 6.63 -10.31
C TYR A 116 -1.36 6.62 -11.84
N LEU A 117 -1.79 5.53 -12.49
CA LEU A 117 -1.77 5.40 -13.94
C LEU A 117 -2.57 6.51 -14.63
N MET A 118 -3.80 6.77 -14.18
CA MET A 118 -4.65 7.83 -14.75
C MET A 118 -4.01 9.21 -14.61
N ASN A 119 -3.42 9.49 -13.45
CA ASN A 119 -2.84 10.81 -13.16
C ASN A 119 -1.46 11.02 -13.81
N LEU A 120 -0.71 9.94 -14.07
CA LEU A 120 0.54 9.94 -14.84
C LEU A 120 0.30 10.07 -16.35
N THR A 121 -0.74 9.44 -16.90
CA THR A 121 -0.99 9.42 -18.35
C THR A 121 -1.78 10.62 -18.85
N ARG A 122 -2.63 11.24 -18.01
CA ARG A 122 -3.38 12.44 -18.40
C ARG A 122 -2.49 13.67 -18.47
N LYS A 123 -2.54 14.39 -19.59
CA LYS A 123 -1.88 15.70 -19.77
C LYS A 123 -2.47 16.72 -18.79
#